data_AF-A0A518H1C1-F1
#
_entry.id   AF-A0A518H1C1-F1
#
_cell.length_a   1.000
_cell.length_b   1.000
_cell.length_c   1.000
_cell.angle_alpha   90.00
_cell.angle_beta   90.00
_cell.angle_gamma   90.00
#
_symmetry.space_group_name_H-M   'P 1'
#
loop_
_entity.id
_entity.type
_entity.pdbx_description
1 polymer ?
#
loop_
_entity_poly.entity_id
_entity_poly.type
_entity_poly.pdbx_seq_one_letter_code
_entity_poly.pdbx_strand_id
1 'polypeptide(L)'
;MPTRDSIRDIWGDRSPYAGPGRWPEREDVHTSEPPERWVQSCCVLCSNGCALDIGVTGGRIVGVRGRVDDHVNRGRHGPKGLNGWVANNAPDRLTRPLVRRGGRLVEASWDEAMGLGSV
;
A
#
# COMPACT_ATOMS: atom_id res chain seq x y z
N MET A 1 -7.66 11.78 5.74
CA MET A 1 -7.57 11.44 7.18
C MET A 1 -7.85 9.96 7.36
N PRO A 2 -7.28 9.28 8.37
CA PRO A 2 -7.60 7.88 8.64
C PRO A 2 -8.94 7.73 9.36
N THR A 3 -9.66 6.62 9.12
CA THR A 3 -10.92 6.28 9.83
C THR A 3 -10.70 5.91 11.29
N ARG A 4 -9.46 5.55 11.66
CA ARG A 4 -9.04 5.26 13.04
C ARG A 4 -7.56 5.55 13.24
N ASP A 5 -7.17 5.83 14.48
CA ASP A 5 -5.76 5.87 14.86
C ASP A 5 -5.19 4.45 14.90
N SER A 6 -4.67 3.98 13.77
CA SER A 6 -4.12 2.64 13.63
C SER A 6 -2.81 2.39 14.39
N ILE A 7 -2.26 3.40 15.05
CA ILE A 7 -1.07 3.30 15.91
C ILE A 7 -1.51 2.99 17.34
N ARG A 8 -2.50 3.74 17.85
CA ARG A 8 -3.00 3.56 19.23
C ARG A 8 -4.05 2.46 19.35
N ASP A 9 -4.91 2.32 18.35
CA ASP A 9 -5.93 1.29 18.25
C ASP A 9 -5.70 0.48 16.97
N ILE A 10 -4.79 -0.49 17.05
CA ILE A 10 -4.26 -1.24 15.91
C ILE A 10 -5.35 -1.99 15.13
N TRP A 11 -6.41 -2.45 15.80
CA TRP A 11 -7.40 -3.35 15.21
C TRP A 11 -8.79 -2.74 15.06
N GLY A 12 -9.09 -1.63 15.74
CA GLY A 12 -10.46 -1.18 15.91
C GLY A 12 -11.27 -2.18 16.73
N ASP A 13 -12.60 -2.04 16.65
CA ASP A 13 -13.51 -3.01 17.23
C ASP A 13 -13.26 -4.41 16.68
N ARG A 14 -13.00 -5.34 17.62
CA ARG A 14 -12.81 -6.76 17.31
C ARG A 14 -14.12 -7.33 16.79
N SER A 15 -14.08 -7.75 15.54
CA SER A 15 -15.20 -8.37 14.84
C SER A 15 -14.69 -9.68 14.25
N PRO A 16 -14.65 -10.77 15.04
CA PRO A 16 -14.20 -12.06 14.54
C PRO A 16 -15.13 -12.55 13.43
N TYR A 17 -14.57 -13.33 12.50
CA TYR A 17 -15.38 -13.94 11.45
C TYR A 17 -16.37 -14.93 12.08
N ALA A 18 -17.67 -14.59 12.02
CA ALA A 18 -18.74 -15.41 12.56
C ALA A 18 -19.41 -16.28 11.51
N GLY A 19 -18.90 -16.35 10.28
CA GLY A 19 -19.49 -17.06 9.14
C GLY A 19 -20.02 -16.13 8.03
N PRO A 20 -20.41 -16.68 6.88
CA PRO A 20 -20.88 -15.89 5.74
C PRO A 20 -22.08 -15.02 6.12
N GLY A 21 -22.07 -13.74 5.72
CA GLY A 21 -23.13 -12.77 6.01
C GLY A 21 -23.20 -12.29 7.46
N ARG A 22 -22.35 -12.79 8.36
CA ARG A 22 -22.33 -12.43 9.79
C ARG A 22 -21.11 -11.62 10.21
N TRP A 23 -20.23 -11.28 9.27
CA TRP A 23 -19.08 -10.43 9.54
C TRP A 23 -19.44 -8.97 9.19
N PRO A 24 -19.51 -8.05 10.16
CA PRO A 24 -19.95 -6.68 9.88
C PRO A 24 -19.05 -5.99 8.87
N GLU A 25 -19.63 -5.13 8.03
CA GLU A 25 -18.84 -4.29 7.13
C GLU A 25 -18.02 -3.28 7.94
N ARG A 26 -16.79 -3.03 7.49
CA ARG A 26 -15.94 -1.97 8.02
C ARG A 26 -15.00 -1.50 6.93
N GLU A 27 -15.12 -0.24 6.53
CA GLU A 27 -14.20 0.37 5.57
C GLU A 27 -13.06 1.07 6.32
N ASP A 28 -11.91 0.43 6.45
CA ASP A 28 -10.73 1.11 6.96
C ASP A 28 -10.13 1.97 5.84
N VAL A 29 -10.06 3.28 6.04
CA VAL A 29 -9.58 4.25 5.04
C VAL A 29 -8.46 5.08 5.64
N HIS A 30 -7.46 5.42 4.82
CA HIS A 30 -6.49 6.44 5.15
C HIS A 30 -6.07 7.18 3.88
N THR A 31 -6.43 8.47 3.82
CA THR A 31 -6.04 9.39 2.74
C THR A 31 -5.27 10.60 3.29
N SER A 32 -4.43 11.24 2.49
CA SER A 32 -3.89 12.58 2.76
C SER A 32 -4.75 13.68 2.16
N GLU A 33 -5.41 13.40 1.04
CA GLU A 33 -6.29 14.31 0.30
C GLU A 33 -7.39 13.53 -0.44
N PRO A 34 -8.44 14.19 -0.98
CA PRO A 34 -9.47 13.52 -1.76
C PRO A 34 -8.89 12.90 -3.06
N PRO A 35 -9.15 11.60 -3.32
CA PRO A 35 -8.70 10.96 -4.56
C PRO A 35 -9.60 11.34 -5.76
N GLU A 36 -8.98 11.58 -6.92
CA GLU A 36 -9.70 11.74 -8.20
C GLU A 36 -10.30 10.42 -8.68
N ARG A 37 -9.61 9.30 -8.39
CA ARG A 37 -10.08 7.94 -8.71
C ARG A 37 -9.58 6.91 -7.71
N TRP A 38 -10.31 5.80 -7.65
CA TRP A 38 -9.95 4.59 -6.90
C TRP A 38 -9.55 3.48 -7.86
N VAL A 39 -8.43 2.82 -7.59
CA VAL A 39 -7.91 1.71 -8.40
C VAL A 39 -7.80 0.46 -7.54
N GLN A 40 -8.51 -0.60 -7.93
CA GLN A 40 -8.51 -1.87 -7.21
C GLN A 40 -7.10 -2.49 -7.18
N SER A 41 -6.70 -2.98 -6.02
CA SER A 41 -5.41 -3.60 -5.78
C SER A 41 -5.46 -4.55 -4.56
N CYS A 42 -4.30 -4.99 -4.09
CA CYS A 42 -4.15 -5.76 -2.87
C CYS A 42 -2.97 -5.24 -2.02
N CYS A 43 -3.07 -5.44 -0.71
CA CYS A 43 -1.97 -5.22 0.21
C CYS A 43 -0.98 -6.38 0.10
N VAL A 44 0.28 -6.08 -0.23
CA VAL A 44 1.37 -7.06 -0.39
C VAL A 44 2.39 -7.04 0.77
N LEU A 45 2.05 -6.40 1.89
CA LEU A 45 2.96 -6.21 3.04
C LEU A 45 2.94 -7.38 4.05
N CYS A 46 2.02 -8.32 3.88
CA CYS A 46 1.98 -9.60 4.55
C CYS A 46 1.33 -10.65 3.63
N SER A 47 1.34 -11.91 4.05
CA SER A 47 0.81 -13.03 3.28
C SER A 47 -0.71 -13.09 3.15
N ASN A 48 -1.45 -12.20 3.82
CA ASN A 48 -2.92 -12.25 3.84
C ASN A 48 -3.53 -11.80 2.50
N GLY A 49 -2.88 -10.89 1.78
CA GLY A 49 -3.40 -10.38 0.50
C GLY A 49 -4.69 -9.56 0.64
N CYS A 50 -4.84 -8.76 1.70
CA CYS A 50 -6.05 -7.95 1.95
C CYS A 50 -6.42 -7.11 0.73
N ALA A 51 -7.69 -7.13 0.32
CA ALA A 51 -8.16 -6.34 -0.80
C ALA A 51 -8.33 -4.86 -0.39
N LEU A 52 -7.89 -3.96 -1.28
CA LEU A 52 -7.98 -2.51 -1.09
C LEU A 52 -8.16 -1.80 -2.43
N ASP A 53 -8.63 -0.56 -2.39
CA ASP A 53 -8.47 0.36 -3.50
C ASP A 53 -7.41 1.42 -3.14
N ILE A 54 -6.57 1.77 -4.12
CA ILE A 54 -5.59 2.84 -4.05
C ILE A 54 -6.25 4.13 -4.53
N GLY A 55 -6.21 5.17 -3.70
CA GLY A 55 -6.65 6.52 -4.08
C GLY A 55 -5.54 7.22 -4.87
N VAL A 56 -5.89 7.77 -6.03
CA VAL A 56 -4.94 8.44 -6.94
C VAL A 56 -5.42 9.85 -7.27
N THR A 57 -4.51 10.82 -7.15
CA THR A 57 -4.69 12.22 -7.57
C THR A 57 -3.40 12.69 -8.25
N GLY A 58 -3.49 13.33 -9.42
CA GLY A 58 -2.32 13.86 -10.11
C GLY A 58 -1.23 12.81 -10.41
N GLY A 59 -1.64 11.55 -10.62
CA GLY A 59 -0.72 10.43 -10.85
C GLY A 59 0.05 9.93 -9.63
N ARG A 60 -0.29 10.40 -8.42
CA ARG A 60 0.35 9.97 -7.14
C ARG A 60 -0.64 9.23 -6.26
N ILE A 61 -0.11 8.36 -5.41
CA ILE A 61 -0.91 7.68 -4.37
C ILE A 61 -1.19 8.68 -3.25
N VAL A 62 -2.47 8.86 -2.94
CA VAL A 62 -2.95 9.78 -1.88
C VAL A 62 -3.69 9.07 -0.76
N GLY A 63 -3.81 7.75 -0.84
CA GLY A 63 -4.44 6.96 0.20
C GLY A 63 -4.81 5.56 -0.23
N VAL A 64 -5.43 4.86 0.69
CA VAL A 64 -6.02 3.54 0.49
C VAL A 64 -7.35 3.43 1.22
N ARG A 65 -8.26 2.61 0.72
CA ARG A 65 -9.45 2.15 1.44
C ARG A 65 -9.57 0.65 1.33
N GLY A 66 -10.10 0.01 2.36
CA GLY A 66 -10.42 -1.41 2.26
C GLY A 66 -11.71 -1.68 1.51
N ARG A 67 -11.80 -2.88 0.96
CA ARG A 67 -12.95 -3.35 0.19
C ARG A 67 -13.92 -4.17 1.04
N VAL A 68 -15.10 -3.64 1.31
CA VAL A 68 -16.10 -4.26 2.20
C VAL A 68 -16.71 -5.56 1.65
N ASP A 69 -16.71 -5.70 0.33
CA ASP A 69 -17.17 -6.87 -0.42
C ASP A 69 -16.17 -8.04 -0.39
N ASP A 70 -14.92 -7.79 -0.01
CA ASP A 70 -13.87 -8.79 -0.03
C ASP A 70 -14.01 -9.84 1.09
N HIS A 71 -13.81 -11.10 0.73
CA HIS A 71 -13.98 -12.25 1.61
C HIS A 71 -12.82 -12.45 2.61
N VAL A 72 -11.63 -11.93 2.31
CA VAL A 72 -10.43 -12.07 3.14
C VAL A 72 -10.44 -11.06 4.28
N ASN A 73 -10.70 -9.79 3.98
CA ASN A 73 -10.55 -8.72 4.97
C ASN A 73 -11.81 -7.91 5.26
N ARG A 74 -12.89 -8.01 4.45
CA ARG A 74 -14.14 -7.23 4.66
C ARG A 74 -13.89 -5.76 4.96
N GLY A 75 -12.98 -5.15 4.20
CA GLY A 75 -12.57 -3.75 4.28
C GLY A 75 -11.60 -3.40 5.41
N ARG A 76 -11.19 -4.36 6.23
CA ARG A 76 -10.31 -4.16 7.38
C ARG A 76 -8.85 -4.17 6.96
N HIS A 77 -8.05 -3.31 7.57
CA HIS A 77 -6.61 -3.26 7.34
C HIS A 77 -5.86 -3.19 8.64
N GLY A 78 -4.68 -3.83 8.70
CA GLY A 78 -3.71 -3.55 9.76
C GLY A 78 -2.97 -2.22 9.52
N PRO A 79 -2.15 -1.77 10.49
CA PRO A 79 -1.41 -0.50 10.37
C PRO A 79 -0.50 -0.46 9.14
N LYS A 80 0.15 -1.57 8.79
CA LYS A 80 0.97 -1.64 7.57
C LYS A 80 0.14 -1.38 6.31
N GLY A 81 -1.03 -1.99 6.20
CA GLY A 81 -1.91 -1.82 5.05
C GLY A 81 -2.43 -0.39 4.91
N LEU A 82 -2.77 0.27 6.03
CA LEU A 82 -3.27 1.65 6.02
C LEU A 82 -2.19 2.72 5.77
N ASN A 83 -0.93 2.44 6.06
CA ASN A 83 0.11 3.48 6.08
C ASN A 83 1.27 3.23 5.11
N GLY A 84 1.47 1.99 4.64
CA GLY A 84 2.63 1.65 3.80
C GLY A 84 2.71 2.41 2.48
N TRP A 85 1.59 2.93 1.99
CA TRP A 85 1.55 3.72 0.76
C TRP A 85 2.32 5.05 0.86
N VAL A 86 2.49 5.61 2.06
CA VAL A 86 3.16 6.90 2.28
C VAL A 86 4.62 6.87 1.80
N ALA A 87 5.31 5.73 1.95
CA ALA A 87 6.71 5.57 1.55
C ALA A 87 6.94 5.73 0.03
N ASN A 88 5.89 5.60 -0.81
CA ASN A 88 6.00 5.85 -2.24
C ASN A 88 6.33 7.31 -2.58
N ASN A 89 6.11 8.23 -1.63
CA ASN A 89 6.41 9.65 -1.74
C ASN A 89 7.65 10.06 -0.94
N ALA A 90 8.44 9.11 -0.42
CA ALA A 90 9.64 9.40 0.33
C ALA A 90 10.69 10.13 -0.55
N PRO A 91 11.39 11.14 -0.03
CA PRO A 91 12.35 11.94 -0.81
C PRO A 91 13.59 11.14 -1.26
N ASP A 92 13.89 10.05 -0.58
CA ASP A 92 15.01 9.14 -0.84
C ASP A 92 14.60 7.90 -1.65
N ARG A 93 13.37 7.87 -2.19
CA ARG A 93 12.92 6.81 -3.09
C ARG A 93 13.85 6.72 -4.31
N LEU A 94 14.32 5.53 -4.63
CA LEU A 94 15.10 5.29 -5.84
C LEU A 94 14.26 5.57 -7.09
N THR A 95 14.68 6.55 -7.89
CA THR A 95 14.04 6.94 -9.15
C THR A 95 14.91 6.66 -10.38
N ARG A 96 16.14 6.20 -10.18
CA ARG A 96 17.12 5.88 -11.23
C ARG A 96 17.83 4.57 -10.91
N PRO A 97 18.24 3.78 -11.92
CA PRO A 97 19.13 2.64 -11.72
C PRO A 97 20.44 3.06 -11.06
N LEU A 98 21.00 2.17 -10.24
CA LEU A 98 22.31 2.34 -9.61
C LEU A 98 23.19 1.15 -9.96
N VAL A 99 24.45 1.41 -10.30
CA VAL A 99 25.48 0.40 -10.57
C VAL A 99 26.64 0.54 -9.60
N ARG A 100 27.33 -0.56 -9.30
CA ARG A 100 28.49 -0.54 -8.39
C ARG A 100 29.79 -0.31 -9.17
N ARG A 101 30.48 0.80 -8.91
CA ARG A 101 31.81 1.11 -9.46
C ARG A 101 32.78 1.42 -8.34
N GLY A 102 33.91 0.69 -8.28
CA GLY A 102 34.91 0.88 -7.22
C GLY A 102 34.32 0.78 -5.80
N GLY A 103 33.37 -0.12 -5.59
CA GLY A 103 32.69 -0.32 -4.30
C GLY A 103 31.55 0.65 -3.98
N ARG A 104 31.34 1.72 -4.75
CA ARG A 104 30.27 2.72 -4.53
C ARG A 104 29.11 2.55 -5.50
N LEU A 105 27.90 2.86 -5.06
CA LEU A 105 26.72 2.95 -5.93
C LEU A 105 26.74 4.32 -6.63
N VAL A 106 26.60 4.30 -7.95
CA VAL A 106 26.51 5.51 -8.79
C VAL A 106 25.31 5.40 -9.72
N GLU A 107 24.69 6.53 -10.06
CA GLU A 107 23.57 6.56 -11.02
C GLU A 107 23.99 6.05 -12.40
N ALA A 108 23.08 5.34 -13.06
CA ALA A 108 23.28 4.79 -14.40
C ALA A 108 21.99 4.91 -15.24
N SER A 109 22.14 4.71 -16.56
CA SER A 109 21.00 4.51 -17.45
C SER A 109 20.45 3.09 -17.31
N TRP A 110 19.23 2.86 -17.82
CA TRP A 110 18.66 1.52 -17.90
C TRP A 110 19.48 0.59 -18.82
N ASP A 111 19.95 1.08 -19.96
CA ASP A 111 20.75 0.30 -20.90
C ASP A 111 22.05 -0.21 -20.26
N GLU A 112 22.74 0.67 -19.51
CA GLU A 112 23.94 0.27 -18.78
C GLU A 112 23.60 -0.76 -17.69
N ALA A 113 22.59 -0.49 -16.86
CA ALA A 113 22.22 -1.37 -15.75
C ALA A 113 21.79 -2.77 -16.22
N MET A 114 21.03 -2.85 -17.32
CA MET A 114 20.55 -4.11 -17.88
C MET A 114 21.64 -4.87 -18.66
N GLY A 115 22.56 -4.16 -19.32
CA GLY A 115 23.70 -4.77 -20.03
C GLY A 115 24.70 -5.50 -19.12
N LEU A 116 24.68 -5.25 -17.81
CA LEU A 116 25.49 -5.99 -16.83
C LEU A 116 24.96 -7.41 -16.55
N GLY A 117 23.66 -7.65 -16.78
CA GLY A 117 23.00 -8.93 -16.51
C GLY A 117 22.90 -9.85 -17.73
N SER A 118 23.20 -9.34 -18.92
CA SER A 118 23.32 -10.15 -20.14
C SER A 118 24.65 -10.89 -20.13
N VAL A 119 24.65 -12.10 -19.57
CA VAL A 119 25.70 -13.11 -19.73
C VAL A 119 25.36 -14.02 -20.91
#